data_AF-A0A944XK52-F1
#
_entry.id   AF-A0A944XK52-F1
#
_cell.length_a   1.000
_cell.length_b   1.000
_cell.length_c   1.000
_cell.angle_alpha   90.00
_cell.angle_beta   90.00
_cell.angle_gamma   90.00
#
_symmetry.space_group_name_H-M   'P 1'
#
loop_
_entity.id
_entity.type
_entity.pdbx_description
1 polymer ?
#
loop_
_entity_poly.entity_id
_entity_poly.type
_entity_poly.pdbx_seq_one_letter_code
_entity_poly.pdbx_strand_id
1 'polypeptide(L)'
;MIIAFLVLLGLALGSGLNALAYRLYNQESWLKGRSKCPQCKQTLSGYELIPLVSFFIQKGKCRHCKKKISIQYPLGELVTSIAVVGSFLWYIQNGASPEMFFAWAIFLVVWCIWFIVFVHDAKHTIV
;
A
#
# COMPACT_ATOMS: atom_id res chain seq x y z
N MET A 1 -16.11 -13.03 -7.31
CA MET A 1 -15.43 -12.13 -8.28
C MET A 1 -15.13 -10.76 -7.67
N ILE A 2 -16.12 -10.04 -7.11
CA ILE A 2 -15.95 -8.69 -6.52
C ILE A 2 -14.90 -8.67 -5.38
N ILE A 3 -14.95 -9.63 -4.44
CA ILE A 3 -13.99 -9.67 -3.32
C ILE A 3 -12.55 -9.82 -3.82
N ALA A 4 -12.30 -10.70 -4.80
CA ALA A 4 -10.97 -10.87 -5.37
C ALA A 4 -10.44 -9.59 -6.02
N PHE A 5 -11.32 -8.87 -6.73
CA PHE A 5 -10.99 -7.55 -7.28
C PHE A 5 -10.64 -6.55 -6.18
N LEU A 6 -11.44 -6.47 -5.10
CA LEU A 6 -11.17 -5.57 -3.97
C LEU A 6 -9.89 -5.92 -3.22
N VAL A 7 -9.57 -7.21 -3.09
CA VAL A 7 -8.29 -7.67 -2.52
C VAL A 7 -7.13 -7.13 -3.35
N LEU A 8 -7.15 -7.37 -4.67
CA LEU A 8 -6.10 -6.91 -5.60
C LEU A 8 -5.99 -5.38 -5.60
N LEU A 9 -7.13 -4.68 -5.60
CA LEU A 9 -7.18 -3.22 -5.50
C LEU A 9 -6.56 -2.72 -4.21
N GLY A 10 -6.94 -3.29 -3.06
CA GLY A 10 -6.41 -2.89 -1.77
C GLY A 10 -4.91 -3.18 -1.61
N LEU A 11 -4.43 -4.29 -2.17
CA LEU A 11 -2.99 -4.58 -2.23
C LEU A 11 -2.23 -3.54 -3.08
N ALA A 12 -2.77 -3.20 -4.27
CA ALA A 12 -2.18 -2.19 -5.15
C ALA A 12 -2.19 -0.80 -4.50
N LEU A 13 -3.29 -0.43 -3.85
CA LEU A 13 -3.42 0.81 -3.09
C LEU A 13 -2.39 0.87 -1.96
N GLY A 14 -2.27 -0.18 -1.13
CA GLY A 14 -1.28 -0.21 -0.05
C GLY A 14 0.16 -0.12 -0.55
N SER A 15 0.47 -0.75 -1.70
CA SER A 15 1.78 -0.63 -2.34
C SER A 15 2.04 0.81 -2.82
N GLY A 16 1.04 1.43 -3.45
CA GLY A 16 1.07 2.83 -3.88
C GLY A 16 1.22 3.81 -2.72
N LEU A 17 0.51 3.60 -1.60
CA LEU A 17 0.62 4.42 -0.40
C LEU A 17 2.00 4.33 0.24
N ASN A 18 2.58 3.13 0.33
CA ASN A 18 3.96 2.97 0.81
C ASN A 18 4.97 3.68 -0.10
N ALA A 19 4.80 3.59 -1.42
CA ALA A 19 5.65 4.29 -2.39
C ALA A 19 5.48 5.81 -2.29
N LEU A 20 4.24 6.28 -2.13
CA LEU A 20 3.92 7.69 -1.95
C LEU A 20 4.54 8.24 -0.67
N ALA A 21 4.36 7.57 0.47
CA ALA A 21 4.95 7.96 1.74
C ALA A 21 6.48 8.04 1.65
N TYR A 22 7.12 7.08 0.97
CA TYR A 22 8.56 7.12 0.70
C TYR A 22 8.96 8.33 -0.16
N ARG A 23 8.22 8.65 -1.23
CA ARG A 23 8.53 9.77 -2.12
C ARG A 23 8.33 11.12 -1.44
N LEU A 24 7.22 11.30 -0.73
CA LEU A 24 6.94 12.50 0.07
C LEU A 24 8.07 12.78 1.06
N TYR A 25 8.53 11.72 1.75
CA TYR A 25 9.66 11.83 2.67
C TYR A 25 10.95 12.30 1.99
N ASN A 26 11.31 11.71 0.85
CA ASN A 26 12.55 12.06 0.14
C ASN A 26 12.42 13.32 -0.73
N GLN A 27 11.31 14.06 -0.62
CA GLN A 27 10.99 15.21 -1.47
C GLN A 27 11.06 14.87 -2.98
N GLU A 28 10.79 13.60 -3.32
CA GLU A 28 10.75 13.12 -4.69
C GLU A 28 9.36 13.40 -5.28
N SER A 29 9.30 13.67 -6.59
CA SER A 29 8.03 13.87 -7.26
C SER A 29 7.16 12.60 -7.19
N TRP A 30 5.93 12.75 -6.72
CA TRP A 30 4.97 11.64 -6.68
C TRP A 30 4.53 11.12 -8.06
N LEU A 31 4.46 12.00 -9.07
CA LEU A 31 3.94 11.73 -10.42
C LEU A 31 5.04 11.39 -11.42
N LYS A 32 6.29 11.77 -11.14
CA LYS A 32 7.40 11.60 -12.08
C LYS A 32 8.37 10.53 -11.57
N GLY A 33 8.77 9.64 -12.48
CA GLY A 33 9.82 8.65 -12.24
C GLY A 33 9.31 7.23 -11.93
N ARG A 34 10.16 6.25 -12.26
CA ARG A 34 9.90 4.83 -12.00
C ARG A 34 10.23 4.46 -10.55
N SER A 35 9.61 3.39 -10.06
CA SER A 35 9.94 2.79 -8.76
C SER A 35 11.38 2.27 -8.76
N LYS A 36 12.11 2.55 -7.68
CA LYS A 36 13.53 2.19 -7.52
C LYS A 36 13.76 1.52 -6.19
N CYS A 37 14.76 0.65 -6.12
CA CYS A 37 15.25 0.14 -4.84
C CYS A 37 15.84 1.30 -4.02
N PRO A 38 15.44 1.51 -2.75
CA PRO A 38 15.97 2.60 -1.94
C PRO A 38 17.47 2.47 -1.65
N GLN A 39 18.00 1.25 -1.73
CA GLN A 39 19.38 0.92 -1.35
C GLN A 39 20.39 0.98 -2.49
N CYS A 40 20.06 0.42 -3.67
CA CYS A 40 20.96 0.43 -4.83
C CYS A 40 20.48 1.35 -5.96
N LYS A 41 19.32 2.00 -5.79
CA LYS A 41 18.71 2.93 -6.75
C LYS A 41 18.40 2.34 -8.14
N GLN A 42 18.59 1.03 -8.32
CA GLN A 42 18.19 0.32 -9.53
C GLN A 42 16.68 0.42 -9.72
N THR A 43 16.28 0.69 -10.96
CA THR A 43 14.87 0.72 -11.38
C THR A 43 14.26 -0.68 -11.27
N LEU A 44 13.11 -0.78 -10.62
CA LEU A 44 12.37 -2.03 -10.47
C LEU A 44 11.59 -2.34 -11.76
N SER A 45 11.58 -3.60 -12.13
CA SER A 45 10.80 -4.14 -13.24
C SER A 45 9.35 -4.41 -12.84
N GLY A 46 8.46 -4.57 -13.84
CA GLY A 46 7.01 -4.67 -13.59
C GLY A 46 6.60 -5.80 -12.63
N TYR A 47 7.24 -6.97 -12.73
CA TYR A 47 6.94 -8.10 -11.83
C TYR A 47 7.49 -7.89 -10.40
N GLU A 48 8.50 -7.03 -10.22
CA GLU A 48 8.98 -6.64 -8.88
C GLU A 48 8.00 -5.70 -8.16
N LEU A 49 7.02 -5.16 -8.88
CA LEU A 49 5.98 -4.28 -8.36
C LEU A 49 4.66 -5.00 -8.04
N ILE A 50 4.56 -6.32 -8.29
CA ILE A 50 3.36 -7.08 -7.95
C ILE A 50 3.26 -7.18 -6.42
N PRO A 51 2.24 -6.58 -5.78
CA PRO A 51 2.11 -6.55 -4.32
C PRO A 51 2.10 -7.96 -3.72
N LEU A 52 2.71 -8.12 -2.54
CA LEU A 52 2.96 -9.36 -1.79
C LEU A 52 3.78 -10.42 -2.53
N VAL A 53 3.36 -10.78 -3.74
CA VAL A 53 3.96 -11.81 -4.59
C VAL A 53 5.43 -11.50 -4.84
N SER A 54 5.76 -10.25 -5.18
CA SER A 54 7.14 -9.86 -5.46
C SER A 54 8.03 -10.02 -4.23
N PHE A 55 7.52 -9.78 -3.02
CA PHE A 55 8.26 -9.94 -1.77
C PHE A 55 8.56 -11.42 -1.47
N PHE A 56 7.58 -12.31 -1.66
CA PHE A 56 7.77 -13.74 -1.44
C PHE A 56 8.71 -14.37 -2.47
N ILE A 57 8.55 -14.04 -3.76
CA ILE A 57 9.45 -14.52 -4.83
C ILE A 57 10.90 -14.07 -4.58
N GLN A 58 11.06 -12.82 -4.13
CA GLN A 58 12.37 -12.24 -3.80
C GLN A 58 12.91 -12.69 -2.43
N LYS A 59 12.16 -13.50 -1.68
CA LYS A 59 12.50 -13.94 -0.31
C LYS A 59 12.84 -12.77 0.62
N GLY A 60 12.09 -11.67 0.48
CA GLY A 60 12.27 -10.44 1.26
C GLY A 60 13.59 -9.71 1.00
N LYS A 61 14.26 -9.91 -0.15
CA LYS A 61 15.53 -9.27 -0.49
C LYS A 61 15.52 -8.72 -1.90
N CYS A 62 16.04 -7.51 -2.12
CA CYS A 62 16.14 -6.94 -3.46
C CYS A 62 16.89 -7.88 -4.41
N ARG A 63 16.35 -8.14 -5.61
CA ARG A 63 16.97 -9.01 -6.62
C ARG A 63 18.40 -8.62 -6.96
N HIS A 64 18.66 -7.31 -7.05
CA HIS A 64 19.91 -6.71 -7.52
C HIS A 64 20.98 -6.63 -6.42
N CYS A 65 20.68 -6.02 -5.27
CA CYS A 65 21.66 -5.77 -4.21
C CYS A 65 21.56 -6.72 -3.00
N LYS A 66 20.59 -7.64 -2.99
CA LYS A 66 20.35 -8.63 -1.92
C LYS A 66 20.08 -8.07 -0.52
N LYS A 67 20.03 -6.74 -0.36
CA LYS A 67 19.61 -6.09 0.88
C LYS A 67 18.14 -6.40 1.17
N LYS A 68 17.81 -6.51 2.47
CA LYS A 68 16.46 -6.82 2.94
C LYS A 68 15.48 -5.73 2.52
N ILE A 69 14.31 -6.15 2.02
CA ILE A 69 13.15 -5.28 1.82
C ILE A 69 12.45 -5.16 3.17
N SER A 70 12.07 -3.94 3.55
CA SER A 70 11.37 -3.73 4.83
C SER A 70 10.05 -4.49 4.86
N ILE A 71 9.77 -5.18 5.97
CA ILE A 71 8.52 -5.92 6.19
C ILE A 71 7.29 -4.97 6.22
N GLN A 72 7.52 -3.68 6.44
CA GLN A 72 6.51 -2.64 6.34
C GLN A 72 5.81 -2.59 4.98
N TYR A 73 6.52 -2.90 3.89
CA TYR A 73 5.93 -2.89 2.54
C TYR A 73 4.83 -3.96 2.41
N PRO A 74 5.12 -5.27 2.56
CA PRO A 74 4.07 -6.29 2.46
C PRO A 74 3.02 -6.18 3.57
N LEU A 75 3.38 -5.73 4.79
CA LEU A 75 2.39 -5.50 5.83
C LEU A 75 1.42 -4.36 5.48
N GLY A 76 1.92 -3.26 4.95
CA GLY A 76 1.08 -2.14 4.54
C GLY A 76 0.14 -2.49 3.38
N GLU A 77 0.60 -3.31 2.44
CA GLU A 77 -0.22 -3.89 1.37
C GLU A 77 -1.36 -4.73 1.96
N LEU A 78 -1.05 -5.67 2.85
CA LEU A 78 -2.02 -6.55 3.47
C LEU A 78 -3.04 -5.80 4.33
N VAL A 79 -2.56 -4.86 5.17
CA VAL A 79 -3.42 -4.06 6.06
C VAL A 79 -4.37 -3.19 5.27
N THR A 80 -3.92 -2.59 4.16
CA THR A 80 -4.80 -1.81 3.27
C THR A 80 -5.83 -2.71 2.57
N SER A 81 -5.43 -3.90 2.12
CA SER A 81 -6.35 -4.88 1.53
C SER A 81 -7.44 -5.34 2.51
N ILE A 82 -7.06 -5.62 3.76
CA ILE A 82 -8.00 -5.98 4.83
C ILE A 82 -8.96 -4.82 5.12
N ALA A 83 -8.47 -3.58 5.19
CA ALA A 83 -9.32 -2.41 5.44
C ALA A 83 -10.34 -2.20 4.31
N VAL A 84 -9.93 -2.30 3.04
CA VAL A 84 -10.82 -2.17 1.88
C VAL A 84 -11.88 -3.26 1.87
N VAL A 85 -11.49 -4.52 2.03
CA VAL A 85 -12.43 -5.65 1.99
C VAL A 85 -13.33 -5.66 3.22
N GLY A 86 -12.78 -5.46 4.42
CA GLY A 86 -13.52 -5.46 5.67
C GLY A 86 -14.57 -4.35 5.72
N SER A 87 -14.20 -3.13 5.32
CA SER A 87 -15.14 -2.01 5.25
C SER A 87 -16.23 -2.22 4.18
N PHE A 88 -15.89 -2.86 3.05
CA PHE A 88 -16.89 -3.20 2.03
C PHE A 88 -17.87 -4.28 2.51
N LEU A 89 -17.38 -5.32 3.20
CA LEU A 89 -18.25 -6.34 3.79
C LEU A 89 -19.18 -5.74 4.84
N TRP A 90 -18.68 -4.83 5.67
CA TRP A 90 -19.49 -4.07 6.61
C TRP A 90 -20.57 -3.24 5.89
N TYR A 91 -20.21 -2.55 4.81
CA TYR A 91 -21.15 -1.79 3.97
C TYR A 91 -22.30 -2.67 3.43
N ILE A 92 -21.98 -3.85 2.89
CA ILE A 92 -23.00 -4.76 2.34
C ILE A 92 -23.90 -5.34 3.44
N GLN A 93 -23.34 -5.72 4.59
CA GLN A 93 -24.10 -6.30 5.70
C GLN A 93 -25.10 -5.33 6.33
N ASN A 94 -24.86 -4.01 6.24
CA ASN A 94 -25.73 -2.99 6.80
C ASN A 94 -26.80 -2.47 5.82
N GLY A 95 -26.98 -3.11 4.66
CA GLY A 95 -28.08 -2.82 3.74
C GLY A 95 -27.74 -1.90 2.57
N ALA A 96 -26.45 -1.67 2.28
CA ALA A 96 -25.94 -1.07 1.04
C ALA A 96 -26.73 0.14 0.48
N SER A 97 -26.93 1.18 1.28
CA SER A 97 -27.60 2.42 0.87
C SER A 97 -26.62 3.42 0.20
N PRO A 98 -27.11 4.38 -0.60
CA PRO A 98 -26.26 5.43 -1.18
C PRO A 98 -25.49 6.24 -0.13
N GLU A 99 -26.11 6.54 1.01
CA GLU A 99 -25.49 7.28 2.12
C GLU A 99 -24.32 6.47 2.72
N MET A 100 -24.50 5.17 2.89
CA MET A 100 -23.44 4.28 3.37
C MET A 100 -22.32 4.12 2.34
N PHE A 101 -22.63 4.17 1.05
CA PHE A 101 -21.60 4.18 0.01
C PHE A 101 -20.71 5.43 0.11
N PHE A 102 -21.30 6.61 0.33
CA PHE A 102 -20.53 7.83 0.57
C PHE A 102 -19.70 7.75 1.85
N ALA A 103 -20.26 7.22 2.94
CA ALA A 103 -19.53 7.02 4.19
C ALA A 103 -18.34 6.06 4.01
N TRP A 104 -18.53 4.97 3.25
CA TRP A 104 -17.47 4.03 2.90
C TRP A 104 -16.37 4.68 2.05
N ALA A 105 -16.72 5.48 1.06
CA ALA A 105 -15.75 6.21 0.25
C ALA A 105 -14.93 7.21 1.09
N ILE A 106 -15.59 7.95 1.99
CA ILE A 106 -14.92 8.87 2.92
C ILE A 106 -13.98 8.09 3.84
N PHE A 107 -14.42 6.95 4.38
CA PHE A 107 -13.59 6.08 5.21
C PHE A 107 -12.31 5.67 4.47
N LEU A 108 -12.38 5.28 3.20
CA LEU A 108 -11.20 4.91 2.41
C LEU A 108 -10.22 6.07 2.21
N VAL A 109 -10.72 7.28 1.96
CA VAL A 109 -9.88 8.48 1.83
C VAL A 109 -9.18 8.78 3.15
N VAL A 110 -9.93 8.78 4.25
CA VAL A 110 -9.42 9.01 5.60
C VAL A 110 -8.37 7.94 5.94
N TRP A 111 -8.64 6.67 5.64
CA TRP A 111 -7.72 5.57 5.82
C TRP A 111 -6.39 5.79 5.08
N CYS A 112 -6.43 6.19 3.81
CA CYS A 112 -5.23 6.49 3.03
C CYS A 112 -4.37 7.59 3.67
N ILE A 113 -5.00 8.65 4.19
CA ILE A 113 -4.31 9.76 4.86
C ILE A 113 -3.66 9.26 6.16
N TRP A 114 -4.42 8.60 7.03
CA TRP A 114 -3.92 8.06 8.29
C TRP A 114 -2.81 7.03 8.09
N PHE A 115 -2.91 6.20 7.05
CA PHE A 115 -1.86 5.24 6.71
C PHE A 115 -0.53 5.94 6.40
N ILE A 116 -0.56 7.02 5.61
CA ILE A 116 0.65 7.79 5.28
C ILE A 116 1.24 8.44 6.53
N VAL A 117 0.40 9.04 7.38
CA VAL A 117 0.81 9.63 8.66
C VAL A 117 1.42 8.57 9.58
N PHE A 118 0.78 7.41 9.72
CA PHE A 118 1.30 6.30 10.51
C PHE A 118 2.65 5.80 10.00
N VAL A 119 2.81 5.63 8.69
CA VAL A 119 4.07 5.23 8.07
C VAL A 119 5.17 6.26 8.31
N HIS A 120 4.81 7.54 8.28
CA HIS A 120 5.72 8.63 8.59
C HIS A 120 6.17 8.56 10.05
N ASP A 121 5.23 8.50 10.99
CA ASP A 121 5.52 8.47 12.42
C ASP A 121 6.32 7.23 12.82
N ALA A 122 5.98 6.05 12.28
CA ALA A 122 6.69 4.80 12.52
C ALA A 122 8.15 4.81 12.05
N LYS A 123 8.49 5.65 11.05
CA LYS A 123 9.87 5.80 10.56
C LYS A 123 10.64 6.91 11.25
N HIS A 124 9.95 7.89 11.81
CA HIS A 124 10.56 9.10 12.35
C HIS A 124 10.50 9.21 13.87
N THR A 125 9.83 8.29 14.58
CA THR A 125 9.76 8.24 16.05
C THR A 125 9.49 9.63 16.62
N ILE A 126 8.35 10.20 16.25
CA ILE A 126 7.88 11.46 16.86
C ILE A 126 7.39 11.20 18.30
N VAL A 127 7.30 9.93 18.72
CA VAL A 127 7.25 9.45 20.11
C VAL A 127 8.09 8.19 20.25
#